data_AF-A0A1G8SP97-F1
#
_entry.id   AF-A0A1G8SP97-F1
#
_cell.length_a   1.000
_cell.length_b   1.000
_cell.length_c   1.000
_cell.angle_alpha   90.00
_cell.angle_beta   90.00
_cell.angle_gamma   90.00
#
_symmetry.space_group_name_H-M   'P 1'
#
loop_
_entity.id
_entity.type
_entity.pdbx_description
1 polymer ?
#
loop_
_entity_poly.entity_id
_entity_poly.type
_entity_poly.pdbx_seq_one_letter_code
_entity_poly.pdbx_strand_id
1 'polypeptide(L)'
;MPRINFSVTDDLYKQIEEKAQKRNVSVNSYVYNIIVKQFCDSDFDLLDEFENLIKEADSKEGDFSLNDLDTFKNLDDKLKETNYPENVKQVKTRLGMMFQDTVKNNVDYEVNNVMTISRDGKEVERTSHRMKLYSAKLQELSKGKGKE
;
A
#
# COMPACT_ATOMS: atom_id res chain seq x y z
N MET A 1 11.03 5.00 -16.02
CA MET A 1 11.59 3.69 -15.62
C MET A 1 11.73 2.82 -16.86
N PRO A 2 12.84 2.07 -16.99
CA PRO A 2 12.98 1.08 -18.06
C PRO A 2 11.85 0.06 -17.97
N ARG A 3 11.39 -0.42 -19.13
CA ARG A 3 10.34 -1.43 -19.26
C ARG A 3 10.95 -2.69 -19.83
N ILE A 4 10.61 -3.84 -19.24
CA ILE A 4 10.99 -5.15 -19.75
C ILE A 4 9.72 -5.82 -20.24
N ASN A 5 9.70 -6.26 -21.49
CA ASN A 5 8.59 -7.01 -22.07
C ASN A 5 9.06 -8.45 -22.25
N PHE A 6 8.29 -9.40 -21.73
CA PHE A 6 8.56 -10.82 -21.89
C PHE A 6 7.47 -11.45 -22.75
N SER A 7 7.89 -12.29 -23.69
CA SER A 7 7.00 -13.23 -24.36
C SER A 7 7.21 -14.60 -23.73
N VAL A 8 6.16 -15.14 -23.12
CA VAL A 8 6.15 -16.46 -22.47
C VAL A 8 4.99 -17.29 -23.03
N THR A 9 5.05 -18.61 -22.89
CA THR A 9 3.92 -19.48 -23.23
C THR A 9 2.77 -19.27 -22.25
N ASP A 10 1.53 -19.53 -22.69
CA ASP A 10 0.34 -19.43 -21.84
C ASP A 10 0.45 -20.31 -20.58
N ASP A 11 1.00 -21.53 -20.73
CA ASP A 11 1.20 -22.46 -19.62
C ASP A 11 2.21 -21.93 -18.59
N LEU A 12 3.26 -21.27 -19.04
CA LEU A 12 4.22 -20.64 -18.14
C LEU A 12 3.61 -19.42 -17.46
N TYR A 13 2.85 -18.61 -18.20
CA TYR A 13 2.15 -17.47 -17.64
C TYR A 13 1.17 -17.89 -16.53
N LYS A 14 0.35 -18.91 -16.77
CA LYS A 14 -0.58 -19.46 -15.75
C LYS A 14 0.13 -19.91 -14.49
N GLN A 15 1.27 -20.60 -14.62
CA GLN A 15 2.06 -21.01 -13.45
C GLN A 15 2.60 -19.81 -12.65
N ILE A 16 3.00 -18.74 -13.33
CA ILE A 16 3.45 -17.50 -12.67
C ILE A 16 2.25 -16.81 -12.00
N GLU A 17 1.12 -16.73 -12.68
CA GLU A 17 -0.12 -16.15 -12.19
C GLU A 17 -0.61 -16.88 -10.93
N GLU A 18 -0.65 -18.21 -10.92
CA GLU A 18 -1.02 -19.00 -9.75
C GLU A 18 -0.12 -18.70 -8.54
N LYS A 19 1.20 -18.56 -8.76
CA LYS A 19 2.15 -18.22 -7.68
C LYS A 19 1.96 -16.80 -7.17
N ALA A 20 1.68 -15.85 -8.06
CA ALA A 20 1.40 -14.47 -7.71
C ALA A 20 0.08 -14.36 -6.91
N GLN A 21 -0.97 -15.05 -7.36
CA GLN A 21 -2.26 -15.12 -6.68
C GLN A 21 -2.16 -15.75 -5.28
N LYS A 22 -1.37 -16.82 -5.10
CA LYS A 22 -1.13 -17.42 -3.78
C LYS A 22 -0.54 -16.44 -2.76
N ARG A 23 0.14 -15.40 -3.23
CA ARG A 23 0.71 -14.32 -2.40
C ARG A 23 -0.13 -13.04 -2.44
N ASN A 24 -1.32 -13.06 -3.05
CA ASN A 24 -2.19 -11.90 -3.26
C ASN A 24 -1.47 -10.71 -3.93
N VAL A 25 -0.60 -10.97 -4.91
CA VAL A 25 0.12 -9.92 -5.65
C VAL A 25 -0.11 -10.04 -7.16
N SER A 26 0.10 -8.95 -7.89
CA SER A 26 0.08 -8.99 -9.35
C SER A 26 1.28 -9.78 -9.91
N VAL A 27 1.10 -10.35 -11.11
CA VAL A 27 2.19 -11.00 -11.86
C VAL A 27 3.40 -10.09 -12.01
N ASN A 28 3.18 -8.80 -12.28
CA ASN A 28 4.25 -7.82 -12.43
C ASN A 28 5.08 -7.65 -11.15
N SER A 29 4.43 -7.53 -9.98
CA SER A 29 5.12 -7.41 -8.70
C SER A 29 5.88 -8.68 -8.35
N TYR A 30 5.30 -9.84 -8.65
CA TYR A 30 5.93 -11.14 -8.42
C TYR A 30 7.19 -11.34 -9.28
N VAL A 31 7.09 -11.10 -10.59
CA VAL A 31 8.23 -11.19 -11.52
C VAL A 31 9.33 -10.19 -11.17
N TYR A 32 8.94 -8.96 -10.81
CA TYR A 32 9.90 -7.95 -10.37
C TYR A 32 10.69 -8.42 -9.15
N ASN A 33 10.02 -8.96 -8.13
CA ASN A 33 10.71 -9.49 -6.94
C ASN A 33 11.68 -10.63 -7.29
N ILE A 34 11.31 -11.54 -8.18
CA ILE A 34 12.22 -12.61 -8.65
C ILE A 34 13.46 -12.01 -9.32
N ILE A 35 13.29 -11.03 -10.21
CA ILE A 35 14.42 -10.37 -10.88
C ILE A 35 15.33 -9.69 -9.85
N VAL A 36 14.75 -8.97 -8.88
CA VAL A 36 15.54 -8.33 -7.83
C VAL A 36 16.31 -9.35 -7.02
N LYS A 37 15.69 -10.44 -6.55
CA LYS A 37 16.40 -11.51 -5.83
C LYS A 37 17.52 -12.15 -6.64
N GLN A 38 17.34 -12.26 -7.95
CA GLN A 38 18.30 -12.92 -8.83
C GLN A 38 19.52 -12.04 -9.15
N PHE A 39 19.35 -10.72 -9.22
CA PHE A 39 20.37 -9.79 -9.71
C PHE A 39 20.84 -8.77 -8.67
N CYS A 40 20.13 -8.64 -7.54
CA CYS A 40 20.50 -7.77 -6.45
C CYS A 40 20.82 -8.62 -5.23
N ASP A 41 22.05 -8.49 -4.75
CA ASP A 41 22.48 -9.08 -3.49
C ASP A 41 21.93 -8.22 -2.34
N SER A 42 20.66 -8.43 -2.02
CA SER A 42 19.92 -7.66 -1.03
C SER A 42 19.15 -8.59 -0.13
N ASP A 43 19.35 -8.44 1.19
CA ASP A 43 18.58 -9.13 2.22
C ASP A 43 17.14 -8.60 2.34
N PHE A 44 16.78 -7.58 1.55
CA PHE A 44 15.45 -7.01 1.52
C PHE A 44 14.55 -7.76 0.54
N ASP A 45 13.51 -8.40 1.06
CA ASP A 45 12.46 -9.02 0.26
C ASP A 45 11.17 -8.19 0.28
N LEU A 46 10.87 -7.56 -0.86
CA LEU A 46 9.66 -6.78 -1.05
C LEU A 46 8.37 -7.57 -0.79
N LEU A 47 8.32 -8.86 -1.15
CA LEU A 47 7.11 -9.67 -0.97
C LEU A 47 6.91 -10.03 0.51
N ASP A 48 7.98 -10.32 1.24
CA ASP A 48 7.89 -10.63 2.67
C ASP A 48 7.48 -9.37 3.46
N GLU A 49 8.02 -8.20 3.09
CA GLU A 49 7.59 -6.92 3.65
C GLU A 49 6.11 -6.63 3.32
N PHE A 50 5.66 -6.99 2.12
CA PHE A 50 4.25 -6.88 1.76
C PHE A 50 3.35 -7.81 2.60
N GLU A 51 3.75 -9.05 2.82
CA GLU A 51 3.02 -9.99 3.67
C GLU A 51 2.93 -9.50 5.12
N ASN A 52 4.01 -8.92 5.66
CA ASN A 52 4.02 -8.31 6.98
C ASN A 52 3.09 -7.09 7.05
N LEU A 53 3.09 -6.26 6.01
CA LEU A 53 2.20 -5.11 5.90
C LEU A 53 0.73 -5.52 5.92
N ILE A 54 0.36 -6.60 5.21
CA ILE A 54 -1.00 -7.14 5.23
C ILE A 54 -1.37 -7.67 6.62
N LYS A 55 -0.48 -8.43 7.28
CA LYS A 55 -0.74 -8.93 8.64
C LYS A 55 -0.93 -7.80 9.65
N GLU A 56 -0.12 -6.74 9.55
CA GLU A 56 -0.29 -5.55 10.38
C GLU A 56 -1.64 -4.88 10.12
N ALA A 57 -2.01 -4.70 8.85
CA ALA A 57 -3.30 -4.16 8.48
C ALA A 57 -4.47 -5.02 8.98
N ASP A 58 -4.39 -6.34 8.87
CA ASP A 58 -5.39 -7.28 9.37
C ASP A 58 -5.57 -7.19 10.89
N SER A 59 -4.50 -6.86 11.62
CA SER A 59 -4.49 -6.73 13.09
C SER A 59 -4.97 -5.38 13.61
N LYS A 60 -5.11 -4.38 12.74
CA LYS A 60 -5.59 -3.04 13.11
C LYS A 60 -7.11 -3.01 13.11
N GLU A 61 -7.67 -2.52 14.21
CA GLU A 61 -9.10 -2.23 14.32
C GLU A 61 -9.37 -0.77 13.97
N GLY A 62 -10.51 -0.51 13.32
CA GLY A 62 -10.97 0.83 12.99
C GLY A 62 -10.26 1.46 11.79
N ASP A 63 -10.17 2.79 11.80
CA ASP A 63 -9.53 3.56 10.72
C ASP A 63 -8.03 3.65 10.91
N PHE A 64 -7.30 3.29 9.85
CA PHE A 64 -5.86 3.52 9.77
C PHE A 64 -5.44 3.88 8.36
N SER A 65 -4.30 4.56 8.27
CA SER A 65 -3.58 4.80 7.03
C SER A 65 -2.37 3.88 6.93
N LEU A 66 -1.81 3.73 5.72
CA LEU A 66 -0.57 2.96 5.55
C LEU A 66 0.58 3.49 6.41
N ASN A 67 0.64 4.79 6.69
CA ASN A 67 1.69 5.36 7.54
C ASN A 67 1.55 4.98 9.03
N ASP A 68 0.40 4.44 9.43
CA ASP A 68 0.14 3.94 10.79
C ASP A 68 0.57 2.47 10.96
N LEU A 69 1.04 1.84 9.88
CA LEU A 69 1.61 0.48 9.87
C LEU A 69 3.12 0.57 10.05
N ASP A 70 3.64 -0.19 11.02
CA ASP A 70 5.04 -0.15 11.43
C ASP A 70 5.97 -0.61 10.29
N THR A 71 5.54 -1.61 9.51
CA THR A 71 6.27 -2.05 8.31
C THR A 71 6.45 -0.91 7.31
N PHE A 72 5.40 -0.12 7.06
CA PHE A 72 5.48 0.99 6.11
C PHE A 72 6.26 2.19 6.67
N LYS A 73 6.10 2.44 7.97
CA LYS A 73 6.76 3.55 8.68
C LYS A 73 8.27 3.35 8.77
N ASN A 74 8.72 2.14 9.09
CA ASN A 74 10.13 1.82 9.36
C ASN A 74 10.92 1.37 8.10
N LEU A 75 10.31 1.46 6.91
CA LEU A 75 10.96 1.16 5.62
C LEU A 75 12.27 1.92 5.39
N ASP A 76 12.34 3.18 5.83
CA ASP A 76 13.56 3.98 5.69
C ASP A 76 14.74 3.34 6.42
N ASP A 77 14.51 2.79 7.61
CA ASP A 77 15.58 2.18 8.41
C ASP A 77 15.94 0.80 7.88
N LYS A 78 14.94 0.00 7.47
CA LYS A 78 15.19 -1.32 6.86
C LYS A 78 15.99 -1.22 5.56
N LEU A 79 15.73 -0.22 4.73
CA LEU A 79 16.40 -0.08 3.43
C LEU A 79 17.80 0.53 3.53
N LYS A 80 18.09 1.35 4.56
CA LYS A 80 19.41 1.98 4.76
C LYS A 80 20.55 0.97 4.83
N GLU A 81 20.29 -0.20 5.38
CA GLU A 81 21.28 -1.25 5.60
C GLU A 81 21.31 -2.29 4.45
N THR A 82 20.51 -2.08 3.40
CA THR A 82 20.36 -3.03 2.30
C THR A 82 20.93 -2.48 0.99
N ASN A 83 21.45 -3.36 0.14
CA ASN A 83 21.88 -2.98 -1.21
C ASN A 83 20.70 -3.02 -2.22
N TYR A 84 19.50 -2.64 -1.77
CA TYR A 84 18.30 -2.70 -2.60
C TYR A 84 18.36 -1.63 -3.71
N PRO A 85 17.98 -1.95 -4.96
CA PRO A 85 18.24 -1.06 -6.11
C PRO A 85 17.33 0.18 -6.17
N GLU A 86 16.22 0.19 -5.44
CA GLU A 86 15.26 1.30 -5.40
C GLU A 86 15.42 2.12 -4.11
N ASN A 87 15.23 3.43 -4.20
CA ASN A 87 15.20 4.28 -3.01
C ASN A 87 13.90 4.09 -2.21
N VAL A 88 13.89 4.54 -0.95
CA VAL A 88 12.76 4.32 -0.03
C VAL A 88 11.43 4.83 -0.58
N LYS A 89 11.43 5.99 -1.26
CA LYS A 89 10.21 6.55 -1.84
C LYS A 89 9.64 5.64 -2.93
N GLN A 90 10.50 5.05 -3.75
CA GLN A 90 10.10 4.10 -4.80
C GLN A 90 9.52 2.82 -4.17
N VAL A 91 10.18 2.27 -3.15
CA VAL A 91 9.71 1.07 -2.45
C VAL A 91 8.36 1.32 -1.75
N LYS A 92 8.21 2.45 -1.03
CA LYS A 92 6.93 2.86 -0.42
C LYS A 92 5.82 3.01 -1.46
N THR A 93 6.12 3.58 -2.62
CA THR A 93 5.15 3.70 -3.72
C THR A 93 4.71 2.33 -4.20
N ARG A 94 5.65 1.40 -4.39
CA ARG A 94 5.38 0.04 -4.87
C ARG A 94 4.55 -0.76 -3.87
N LEU A 95 4.91 -0.73 -2.58
CA LEU A 95 4.12 -1.37 -1.52
C LEU A 95 2.72 -0.77 -1.41
N GLY A 96 2.59 0.55 -1.52
CA GLY A 96 1.29 1.22 -1.55
C GLY A 96 0.41 0.77 -2.73
N MET A 97 0.99 0.63 -3.92
CA MET A 97 0.27 0.10 -5.10
C MET A 97 -0.15 -1.35 -4.91
N MET A 98 0.75 -2.22 -4.41
CA MET A 98 0.44 -3.62 -4.12
C MET A 98 -0.69 -3.75 -3.10
N PHE A 99 -0.67 -2.90 -2.07
CA PHE A 99 -1.70 -2.87 -1.05
C PHE A 99 -3.04 -2.41 -1.62
N GLN A 100 -3.06 -1.35 -2.43
CA GLN A 100 -4.28 -0.88 -3.10
C GLN A 100 -4.88 -1.94 -4.02
N ASP A 101 -4.05 -2.64 -4.79
CA ASP A 101 -4.51 -3.71 -5.68
C ASP A 101 -5.11 -4.88 -4.88
N THR A 102 -4.49 -5.22 -3.75
CA THR A 102 -4.97 -6.28 -2.85
C THR A 102 -6.30 -5.92 -2.20
N VAL A 103 -6.43 -4.69 -1.72
CA VAL A 103 -7.67 -4.18 -1.14
C VAL A 103 -8.79 -4.12 -2.17
N LYS A 104 -8.52 -3.65 -3.40
CA LYS A 104 -9.56 -3.63 -4.46
C LYS A 104 -10.09 -5.02 -4.81
N ASN A 105 -9.26 -6.05 -4.66
CA ASN A 105 -9.62 -7.43 -4.96
C ASN A 105 -10.22 -8.18 -3.75
N ASN A 106 -10.10 -7.63 -2.54
CA ASN A 106 -10.67 -8.20 -1.31
C ASN A 106 -11.90 -7.40 -0.85
N VAL A 107 -13.03 -8.07 -0.71
CA VAL A 107 -14.34 -7.44 -0.38
C VAL A 107 -14.38 -6.81 1.02
N ASP A 108 -13.44 -7.16 1.90
CA ASP A 108 -13.43 -6.78 3.31
C ASP A 108 -12.79 -5.40 3.61
N TYR A 109 -12.25 -4.72 2.60
CA TYR A 109 -11.52 -3.47 2.77
C TYR A 109 -12.08 -2.34 1.90
N GLU A 110 -12.54 -1.25 2.52
CA GLU A 110 -12.93 -0.03 1.80
C GLU A 110 -11.79 1.01 1.81
N VAL A 111 -11.42 1.50 0.61
CA VAL A 111 -10.39 2.54 0.44
C VAL A 111 -11.01 3.83 -0.08
N ASN A 112 -10.86 4.90 0.70
CA ASN A 112 -11.18 6.25 0.26
C ASN A 112 -9.98 6.94 -0.42
N ASN A 113 -10.25 7.97 -1.23
CA ASN A 113 -9.26 8.77 -2.01
C ASN A 113 -8.13 9.43 -1.19
N VAL A 114 -8.14 9.28 0.14
CA VAL A 114 -7.04 9.55 1.06
C VAL A 114 -6.86 8.25 1.83
N MET A 115 -5.87 7.42 1.48
CA MET A 115 -5.68 6.02 1.91
C MET A 115 -5.97 5.76 3.40
N THR A 116 -7.25 5.65 3.72
CA THR A 116 -7.82 5.36 5.04
C THR A 116 -8.62 4.11 4.80
N ILE A 117 -8.25 3.06 5.51
CA ILE A 117 -8.80 1.73 5.36
C ILE A 117 -9.80 1.55 6.49
N SER A 118 -11.05 1.28 6.13
CA SER A 118 -12.11 0.98 7.09
C SER A 118 -12.34 -0.52 7.11
N ARG A 119 -12.36 -1.10 8.31
CA ARG A 119 -12.92 -2.42 8.56
C ARG A 119 -14.15 -2.23 9.45
N ASP A 120 -15.25 -2.87 9.08
CA ASP A 120 -16.66 -2.72 9.54
C ASP A 120 -17.51 -1.63 8.85
N GLY A 121 -18.57 -2.11 8.19
CA GLY A 121 -19.57 -1.35 7.42
C GLY A 121 -20.52 -0.49 8.25
N LYS A 122 -19.98 0.41 9.09
CA LYS A 122 -20.75 1.50 9.71
C LYS A 122 -20.54 2.80 8.94
N GLU A 123 -21.09 2.84 7.73
CA GLU A 123 -21.06 3.97 6.78
C GLU A 123 -21.63 5.29 7.35
N VAL A 124 -22.43 5.27 8.43
CA VAL A 124 -23.31 6.40 8.77
C VAL A 124 -22.66 7.44 9.70
N GLU A 125 -21.66 7.07 10.52
CA GLU A 125 -21.09 8.02 11.52
C GLU A 125 -20.03 8.98 10.94
N ARG A 126 -19.34 8.59 9.86
CA ARG A 126 -18.19 9.34 9.32
C ARG A 126 -18.57 10.53 8.44
N THR A 127 -19.69 10.48 7.73
CA THR A 127 -20.23 11.65 7.02
C THR A 127 -20.53 12.77 8.02
N SER A 128 -21.05 12.43 9.20
CA SER A 128 -21.31 13.40 10.27
C SER A 128 -20.04 13.94 10.93
N HIS A 129 -19.01 13.11 11.16
CA HIS A 129 -17.76 13.57 11.77
C HIS A 129 -16.94 14.47 10.82
N ARG A 130 -16.91 14.14 9.51
CA ARG A 130 -16.29 14.98 8.49
C ARG A 130 -17.04 16.29 8.24
N MET A 131 -18.38 16.27 8.22
CA MET A 131 -19.16 17.52 8.21
C MET A 131 -18.79 18.41 9.40
N LYS A 132 -18.63 17.84 10.59
CA LYS A 132 -18.22 18.59 11.79
C LYS A 132 -16.82 19.20 11.63
N LEU A 133 -15.83 18.43 11.17
CA LEU A 133 -14.46 18.94 10.97
C LEU A 133 -14.38 20.01 9.86
N TYR A 134 -15.09 19.82 8.73
CA TYR A 134 -15.15 20.84 7.67
C TYR A 134 -15.91 22.08 8.12
N SER A 135 -17.00 21.93 8.87
CA SER A 135 -17.74 23.07 9.42
C SER A 135 -16.91 23.88 10.44
N ALA A 136 -16.12 23.19 11.28
CA ALA A 136 -15.23 23.85 12.23
C ALA A 136 -14.12 24.64 11.50
N LYS A 137 -13.49 24.02 10.51
CA LYS A 137 -12.44 24.66 9.70
C LYS A 137 -12.97 25.84 8.87
N LEU A 138 -14.20 25.75 8.36
CA LEU A 138 -14.87 26.85 7.66
C LEU A 138 -15.22 28.02 8.60
N GLN A 139 -15.65 27.74 9.84
CA GLN A 139 -15.91 28.77 10.85
C GLN A 139 -14.64 29.50 11.31
N GLU A 140 -13.52 28.79 11.43
CA GLU A 140 -12.22 29.40 11.74
C GLU A 140 -11.76 30.32 10.60
N LEU A 141 -11.90 29.87 9.35
CA LEU A 141 -11.58 30.66 8.16
C LEU A 141 -12.48 31.89 7.99
N SER A 142 -13.76 31.82 8.38
CA SER A 142 -14.66 32.97 8.33
C SER A 142 -14.38 34.00 9.44
N LYS A 143 -13.91 33.54 10.62
CA LYS A 143 -13.50 34.43 11.73
C LYS A 143 -12.17 35.13 11.46
N GLY A 144 -11.28 34.53 10.65
CA GLY A 144 -10.00 35.13 10.26
C GLY A 144 -10.08 36.25 9.22
N LYS A 145 -11.19 36.37 8.47
CA LYS A 145 -11.37 37.38 7.40
C LYS A 145 -12.03 38.69 7.84
N GLY A 146 -12.25 38.89 9.14
CA GLY A 146 -12.89 40.09 9.70
C GLY A 146 -11.95 41.08 10.41
N LYS A 147 -10.64 40.95 10.23
CA LYS A 147 -9.63 41.87 10.79
C LYS A 147 -8.66 42.32 9.70
N GLU A 148 -9.17 43.08 8.75
CA GLU A 148 -8.42 44.10 8.00
C GLU A 148 -9.28 45.37 7.93
#